data_AF-A0A402ALM7-F1
#
_entry.id   AF-A0A402ALM7-F1
#
_cell.length_a   1.000
_cell.length_b   1.000
_cell.length_c   1.000
_cell.angle_alpha   90.00
_cell.angle_beta   90.00
_cell.angle_gamma   90.00
#
_symmetry.space_group_name_H-M   'P 1'
#
loop_
_entity.id
_entity.type
_entity.pdbx_description
1 polymer ?
#
loop_
_entity_poly.entity_id
_entity_poly.type
_entity_poly.pdbx_seq_one_letter_code
_entity_poly.pdbx_strand_id
1 'polypeptide(L)' 'MDVTGLLYSQIGYDLKDPMRALIRSTNPDYVPEDALFEVIDHVTGKIVLQKEVRYWGSSGRVHGGNWIFQS' A
#
# COMPACT_ATOMS: atom_id res chain seq x y z
N MET A 1 14.16 8.83 -13.12
CA MET A 1 14.26 8.08 -11.87
C MET A 1 12.84 7.91 -11.38
N ASP A 2 12.35 6.68 -11.36
CA ASP A 2 11.00 6.42 -10.87
C ASP A 2 11.01 6.45 -9.34
N VAL A 3 10.26 7.39 -8.76
CA VAL A 3 10.14 7.47 -7.30
C VAL A 3 9.06 6.48 -6.89
N THR A 4 9.49 5.39 -6.28
CA THR A 4 8.62 4.30 -5.87
C THR A 4 8.82 3.99 -4.40
N GLY A 5 7.74 3.93 -3.62
CA GLY A 5 7.83 3.60 -2.20
C GLY A 5 6.52 3.10 -1.61
N LEU A 6 6.64 2.18 -0.65
CA LEU A 6 5.56 1.76 0.23
C LEU A 6 5.61 2.60 1.51
N LEU A 7 4.55 3.33 1.79
CA LEU A 7 4.41 4.18 2.96
C LEU A 7 3.42 3.52 3.94
N TYR A 8 3.86 3.35 5.18
CA TYR A 8 3.07 2.83 6.28
C TYR A 8 3.61 3.42 7.58
N SER A 9 2.87 3.28 8.68
CA SER A 9 3.35 3.71 10.00
C SER A 9 4.56 2.86 10.40
N GLN A 10 5.71 3.49 10.60
CA GLN A 10 6.94 2.80 11.01
C GLN A 10 6.94 2.39 12.49
N ILE A 11 6.01 2.92 13.28
CA ILE A 11 5.87 2.61 14.71
C ILE A 11 4.84 1.47 14.90
N GLY A 12 3.74 1.54 14.16
CA GLY A 12 2.62 0.61 14.27
C GLY A 12 1.26 1.30 14.22
N TYR A 13 0.22 0.51 14.46
CA TYR A 13 -1.17 0.94 14.50
C TYR A 13 -1.83 0.42 15.77
N ASP A 14 -2.83 1.13 16.27
CA ASP A 14 -3.69 0.61 17.31
C ASP A 14 -4.61 -0.49 16.76
N LEU A 15 -4.81 -1.55 17.53
CA LEU A 15 -5.52 -2.77 17.09
C LEU A 15 -6.99 -2.57 16.69
N LYS A 16 -7.57 -1.40 16.97
CA LYS A 16 -8.95 -1.05 16.64
C LYS A 16 -9.07 0.08 15.62
N ASP A 17 -7.94 0.67 15.23
CA ASP A 17 -7.93 1.78 14.30
C ASP A 17 -7.67 1.27 12.88
N PRO A 18 -8.23 1.95 11.85
CA PRO A 18 -7.99 1.57 10.47
C PRO A 18 -6.50 1.63 10.12
N MET A 19 -5.93 0.48 9.75
CA MET A 19 -4.55 0.39 9.28
C MET A 19 -4.50 0.77 7.81
N ARG A 20 -3.57 1.66 7.43
CA ARG A 20 -3.44 2.15 6.05
C ARG A 20 -2.01 2.05 5.54
N ALA A 21 -1.84 1.52 4.34
CA ALA A 21 -0.59 1.58 3.60
C ALA A 21 -0.82 2.24 2.24
N LEU A 22 0.17 2.99 1.76
CA LEU A 22 0.11 3.70 0.50
C LEU A 22 1.28 3.30 -0.39
N ILE A 23 1.00 2.88 -1.62
CA ILE A 23 2.01 2.73 -2.65
C ILE A 23 2.04 4.02 -3.45
N ARG A 24 3.21 4.63 -3.57
CA ARG A 24 3.42 5.83 -4.38
C ARG A 24 4.40 5.50 -5.50
N SER A 25 4.01 5.78 -6.74
CA SER A 25 4.89 5.64 -7.89
C SER A 25 4.71 6.80 -8.88
N THR A 26 5.76 7.19 -9.58
CA THR A 26 5.67 8.07 -10.75
C THR A 26 5.15 7.35 -11.99
N ASN A 27 5.16 6.01 -12.00
CA ASN A 27 4.56 5.20 -13.04
C ASN A 27 3.10 4.85 -12.65
N PRO A 28 2.08 5.29 -13.41
CA PRO A 28 0.67 4.97 -13.13
C PRO A 28 0.32 3.49 -13.35
N ASP A 29 1.13 2.73 -14.09
CA ASP A 29 0.93 1.30 -14.34
C ASP A 29 1.79 0.44 -13.40
N TYR A 30 2.30 1.03 -12.32
CA TYR A 30 3.23 0.36 -11.41
C TYR A 30 2.60 -0.80 -10.64
N VAL A 31 1.34 -0.64 -10.23
CA VAL A 31 0.59 -1.68 -9.51
C VAL A 31 -0.37 -2.34 -10.50
N PRO A 32 -0.24 -3.65 -10.77
CA PRO A 32 -1.19 -4.40 -11.58
C PRO A 32 -2.61 -4.33 -11.02
N GLU A 33 -3.63 -4.41 -11.87
CA GLU A 33 -5.04 -4.35 -11.45
C GLU A 33 -5.42 -5.42 -10.42
N ASP A 34 -4.83 -6.62 -10.53
CA ASP A 34 -5.10 -7.77 -9.64
C ASP A 34 -4.10 -7.86 -8.46
N ALA A 35 -3.38 -6.78 -8.16
CA ALA A 35 -2.39 -6.80 -7.09
C ALA A 35 -3.05 -6.96 -5.70
N LEU A 36 -2.50 -7.88 -4.91
CA LEU A 36 -2.90 -8.11 -3.53
C LEU A 36 -1.88 -7.51 -2.55
N PHE A 37 -2.40 -6.92 -1.47
CA PHE A 37 -1.64 -6.52 -0.30
C PHE A 37 -1.73 -7.63 0.75
N GLU A 38 -0.57 -8.11 1.19
CA GLU A 38 -0.45 -9.15 2.20
C GLU A 38 0.18 -8.57 3.47
N VAL A 39 -0.43 -8.89 4.61
CA VAL A 39 0.18 -8.70 5.93
C VAL A 39 0.72 -10.05 6.35
N ILE A 40 2.02 -10.09 6.62
CA ILE A 40 2.74 -11.31 7.01
C ILE A 40 3.14 -11.16 8.48
N ASP A 41 2.79 -12.15 9.29
CA ASP A 41 3.29 -12.26 10.67
C ASP A 41 4.80 -12.51 10.62
N HIS A 42 5.59 -11.60 11.19
CA HIS A 42 7.05 -11.65 11.11
C HIS A 42 7.67 -12.83 11.90
N VAL A 43 6.96 -13.38 12.89
CA VAL A 43 7.47 -14.50 13.72
C VAL A 43 7.25 -15.83 13.00
N THR A 44 6.08 -16.00 12.39
CA THR A 44 5.65 -17.28 11.78
C THR A 44 5.80 -17.32 10.26
N GLY A 45 5.97 -16.17 9.61
CA GLY A 45 6.00 -16.03 8.15
C GLY A 45 4.65 -16.26 7.48
N LYS A 46 3.56 -16.39 8.24
CA LYS A 46 2.23 -16.67 7.69
C LYS A 46 1.53 -15.39 7.25
N ILE A 47 0.80 -15.47 6.15
CA ILE A 47 -0.13 -14.43 5.73
C ILE A 47 -1.28 -14.40 6.74
N VAL A 48 -1.45 -13.27 7.43
CA VAL A 48 -2.53 -13.04 8.39
C VAL A 48 -3.66 -12.20 7.81
N LEU A 49 -3.39 -11.49 6.70
CA LEU A 49 -4.39 -10.74 5.95
C LEU A 49 -3.96 -10.66 4.48
N GLN A 50 -4.93 -10.79 3.58
CA GLN A 50 -4.73 -10.56 2.15
C GLN A 50 -5.94 -9.76 1.64
N LYS A 51 -5.70 -8.66 0.92
CA LYS A 51 -6.75 -7.81 0.34
C LYS A 51 -6.30 -7.20 -0.98
N GLU A 52 -7.26 -6.80 -1.81
CA GLU A 52 -7.00 -6.04 -3.04
C GLU A 52 -6.38 -4.67 -2.75
N VAL A 53 -5.43 -4.27 -3.59
CA VAL A 53 -4.91 -2.90 -3.64
C VAL A 53 -5.81 -2.05 -4.52
N ARG A 54 -6.23 -0.87 -4.04
CA ARG A 54 -7.12 0.02 -4.81
C ARG A 54 -6.42 1.29 -5.22
N TYR A 55 -6.65 1.71 -6.47
CA TYR A 55 -6.21 3.02 -6.92
C TYR A 55 -6.94 4.12 -6.14
N TRP A 56 -6.16 5.01 -5.51
CA TRP A 56 -6.66 6.11 -4.70
C TRP A 56 -6.71 7.43 -5.48
N GLY A 57 -5.87 7.58 -6.50
CA GLY A 57 -5.80 8.79 -7.32
C GLY A 57 -4.38 9.33 -7.49
N SER A 58 -4.25 10.32 -8.37
CA SER A 58 -3.03 11.09 -8.58
C SER A 58 -3.10 12.42 -7.84
N SER A 59 -2.05 12.80 -7.13
CA SER A 59 -1.97 14.16 -6.56
C SER A 59 -1.54 15.14 -7.65
N GLY A 60 -2.29 16.22 -7.92
CA GLY A 60 -2.03 17.14 -9.03
C GLY A 60 -0.67 17.87 -9.04
N ARG A 61 0.19 17.68 -8.02
CA ARG A 61 1.56 18.20 -7.97
C ARG A 61 2.63 17.16 -8.35
N VAL A 62 2.25 15.89 -8.49
CA VAL A 62 3.16 14.77 -8.74
C VAL A 62 2.55 13.95 -9.88
N HIS A 63 3.20 13.94 -11.05
CA HIS A 63 2.83 13.03 -12.12
C HIS A 63 3.10 11.60 -11.64
N GLY A 64 2.08 10.91 -11.13
CA GLY A 64 2.21 9.60 -10.50
C GLY A 64 0.91 9.10 -9.88
N GLY A 65 0.79 7.78 -9.79
CA GLY A 65 -0.34 7.08 -9.18
C GLY A 65 -0.12 6.83 -7.69
N ASN A 66 -1.22 6.87 -6.91
CA ASN A 66 -1.23 6.38 -5.54
C ASN A 66 -2.25 5.26 -5.42
N TRP A 67 -1.86 4.23 -4.68
CA TRP A 67 -2.75 3.13 -4.31
C TRP A 67 -2.81 3.03 -2.80
N ILE A 68 -3.98 2.65 -2.30
CA ILE A 68 -4.23 2.49 -0.88
C ILE A 68 -4.61 1.05 -0.56
N PHE A 69 -4.19 0.63 0.62
CA PHE A 69 -4.77 -0.47 1.36
C PHE A 69 -5.39 0.07 2.65
N GLN A 70 -6.56 -0.43 3.03
CA GLN A 70 -7.16 -0.19 4.34
C GLN A 70 -7.73 -1.49 4.93
N SER A 71 -7.34 -1.82 6.17
CA SER A 71 -7.82 -3.00 6.91
C SER A 71 -9.27 -2.83 7.36
#